data_AF-A0AAW6U9C6-F1
#
_entry.id   AF-A0AAW6U9C6-F1
#
_cell.length_a   1.000
_cell.length_b   1.000
_cell.length_c   1.000
_cell.angle_alpha   90.00
_cell.angle_beta   90.00
_cell.angle_gamma   90.00
#
_symmetry.space_group_name_H-M   'P 1'
#
loop_
_entity.id
_entity.type
_entity.pdbx_description
1 polymer ?
#
loop_
_entity_poly.entity_id
_entity_poly.type
_entity_poly.pdbx_seq_one_letter_code
_entity_poly.pdbx_strand_id
1 'polypeptide(L)'
;MKFSEMLKEPIQKGDIMPVIRQGIFMSLMGGLLIGSLHLLFTYLFNFSLTWLMLFILAFLTAKRIKGAYIQYHILYSILTVFFFFLAYYFMSITLYGGLYFLSGITEFRHYVSLFNPLIHFEFLNPFTGYFFAVENLFELLFFIIGTIYAYRHSK
;
A
#
# COMPACT_ATOMS: atom_id res chain seq x y z
N MET A 1 -6.52 11.90 -24.65
CA MET A 1 -7.88 11.79 -24.10
C MET A 1 -7.95 12.50 -22.77
N LYS A 2 -9.03 13.24 -22.55
CA LYS A 2 -9.35 13.81 -21.23
C LYS A 2 -9.79 12.68 -20.29
N PHE A 3 -9.56 12.82 -18.99
CA PHE A 3 -9.93 11.81 -17.98
C PHE A 3 -11.41 11.41 -18.06
N SER A 4 -12.29 12.37 -18.34
CA SER A 4 -13.74 12.17 -18.50
C SER A 4 -14.11 11.31 -19.72
N GLU A 5 -13.27 11.27 -20.75
CA GLU A 5 -13.47 10.42 -21.92
C GLU A 5 -13.03 8.98 -21.63
N MET A 6 -11.93 8.80 -20.89
CA MET A 6 -11.43 7.47 -20.48
C MET A 6 -12.39 6.74 -19.53
N LEU A 7 -13.17 7.46 -18.73
CA LEU A 7 -14.20 6.86 -17.88
C LEU A 7 -15.44 6.37 -18.64
N LYS A 8 -15.64 6.86 -19.87
CA LYS A 8 -16.78 6.46 -20.72
C LYS A 8 -16.45 5.28 -21.62
N GLU A 9 -15.20 4.81 -21.62
CA GLU A 9 -14.80 3.64 -22.39
C GLU A 9 -15.55 2.39 -21.91
N PRO A 10 -15.89 1.46 -22.82
CA PRO A 10 -16.58 0.25 -22.43
C PRO A 10 -15.68 -0.61 -21.53
N ILE A 11 -16.21 -1.02 -20.38
CA ILE A 11 -15.51 -1.92 -19.46
C ILE A 11 -15.77 -3.37 -19.88
N GLN A 12 -14.69 -4.12 -20.10
CA GLN A 12 -14.78 -5.57 -20.28
C GLN A 12 -15.15 -6.23 -18.96
N LYS A 13 -16.42 -6.63 -18.81
CA LYS A 13 -16.97 -7.20 -17.56
C LYS A 13 -16.18 -8.43 -17.06
N GLY A 14 -15.61 -9.21 -17.99
CA GLY A 14 -14.80 -10.39 -17.69
C GLY A 14 -13.51 -10.09 -16.92
N ASP A 15 -12.99 -8.87 -17.01
CA ASP A 15 -11.70 -8.48 -16.43
C ASP A 15 -11.84 -7.90 -15.01
N ILE A 16 -13.04 -7.43 -14.65
CA ILE A 16 -13.31 -6.78 -13.35
C ILE A 16 -13.02 -7.74 -12.19
N MET A 17 -13.60 -8.95 -12.22
CA MET A 17 -13.45 -9.92 -11.12
C MET A 17 -12.01 -10.42 -10.98
N PRO A 18 -11.28 -10.78 -12.06
CA PRO A 18 -9.84 -11.04 -11.99
C PRO A 18 -9.04 -9.90 -11.36
N VAL A 19 -9.26 -8.65 -11.77
CA VAL A 19 -8.57 -7.48 -11.22
C VAL A 19 -8.83 -7.33 -9.72
N ILE A 20 -10.09 -7.43 -9.29
CA ILE A 20 -10.46 -7.36 -7.87
C ILE A 20 -9.80 -8.50 -7.08
N ARG A 21 -9.85 -9.74 -7.59
CA ARG A 21 -9.25 -10.90 -6.92
C ARG A 21 -7.74 -10.75 -6.76
N GLN A 22 -7.05 -10.30 -7.81
CA GLN A 22 -5.60 -10.08 -7.75
C GLN A 22 -5.24 -8.90 -6.83
N GLY A 23 -6.04 -7.84 -6.84
CA GLY A 23 -5.86 -6.70 -5.95
C GLY A 23 -6.04 -7.05 -4.47
N ILE A 24 -7.13 -7.75 -4.13
CA ILE A 24 -7.36 -8.26 -2.76
C ILE A 24 -6.21 -9.18 -2.35
N PHE A 25 -5.84 -10.14 -3.21
CA PHE A 25 -4.72 -11.05 -2.95
C PHE A 25 -3.43 -10.27 -2.66
N MET A 26 -3.08 -9.29 -3.49
CA MET A 26 -1.86 -8.52 -3.31
C MET A 26 -1.89 -7.63 -2.06
N SER A 27 -3.05 -7.05 -1.75
CA SER A 27 -3.18 -6.25 -0.54
C SER A 27 -3.01 -7.06 0.74
N LEU A 28 -3.62 -8.24 0.81
CA LEU A 28 -3.49 -9.14 1.96
C LEU A 28 -2.12 -9.82 1.98
N MET A 29 -1.81 -10.64 0.99
CA MET A 29 -0.60 -11.46 0.98
C MET A 29 0.66 -10.62 0.80
N GLY A 30 0.62 -9.61 -0.07
CA GLY A 30 1.73 -8.69 -0.27
C GLY A 30 1.96 -7.82 0.97
N GLY A 31 0.91 -7.27 1.56
CA GLY A 31 1.00 -6.50 2.80
C GLY A 31 1.58 -7.33 3.96
N LEU A 32 1.04 -8.52 4.21
CA LEU A 32 1.54 -9.43 5.26
C LEU A 32 3.00 -9.83 5.04
N LEU A 33 3.36 -10.26 3.82
CA LEU A 33 4.72 -10.75 3.54
C LEU A 33 5.75 -9.62 3.62
N ILE A 34 5.47 -8.48 2.98
CA ILE A 34 6.36 -7.31 3.00
C ILE A 34 6.44 -6.73 4.41
N GLY A 35 5.34 -6.66 5.14
CA GLY A 35 5.32 -6.21 6.54
C GLY A 35 6.12 -7.13 7.46
N SER A 36 6.05 -8.44 7.25
CA SER A 36 6.86 -9.42 8.02
C SER A 36 8.35 -9.31 7.71
N LEU A 37 8.70 -9.10 6.45
CA LEU A 37 10.10 -8.87 6.05
C LEU A 37 10.60 -7.55 6.63
N HIS A 38 9.79 -6.50 6.57
CA HIS A 38 10.14 -5.22 7.16
C HIS A 38 10.36 -5.36 8.68
N LEU A 39 9.45 -6.04 9.39
CA LEU A 39 9.58 -6.35 10.81
C LEU A 39 10.90 -7.05 11.13
N LEU A 40 11.25 -8.08 10.36
CA LEU A 40 12.50 -8.82 10.55
C LEU A 40 13.71 -7.88 10.50
N PHE A 41 13.74 -6.97 9.52
CA PHE A 41 14.85 -6.04 9.37
C PHE A 41 14.87 -4.96 10.44
N THR A 42 13.71 -4.41 10.78
CA THR A 42 13.59 -3.42 11.85
C THR A 42 14.03 -4.01 13.18
N TYR A 43 13.59 -5.22 13.52
CA TYR A 43 13.86 -5.84 14.81
C TYR A 43 15.30 -6.36 14.94
N LEU A 44 15.85 -7.02 13.91
CA LEU A 44 17.19 -7.62 14.00
C LEU A 44 18.32 -6.65 13.66
N PHE A 45 18.11 -5.74 12.72
CA PHE A 45 19.18 -4.87 12.19
C PHE A 45 19.02 -3.41 12.60
N ASN A 46 17.95 -3.04 13.34
CA ASN A 46 17.62 -1.65 13.70
C ASN A 46 17.62 -0.71 12.48
N PHE A 47 17.22 -1.23 11.32
CA PHE A 47 17.24 -0.52 10.05
C PHE A 47 15.84 -0.54 9.43
N SER A 48 15.35 0.65 9.07
CA SER A 48 14.05 0.81 8.41
C SER A 48 14.18 0.59 6.91
N LEU A 49 13.31 -0.26 6.35
CA LEU A 49 13.20 -0.52 4.91
C LEU A 49 11.92 0.10 4.32
N THR A 50 11.22 0.97 5.04
CA THR A 50 9.91 1.51 4.65
C THR A 50 9.88 1.95 3.18
N TRP A 51 10.83 2.76 2.74
CA TRP A 51 10.84 3.32 1.39
C TRP A 51 11.06 2.28 0.30
N LEU A 52 11.96 1.32 0.54
CA LEU A 52 12.18 0.19 -0.37
C LEU A 52 10.93 -0.69 -0.44
N MET A 53 10.30 -0.97 0.71
CA MET A 53 9.09 -1.78 0.80
C MET A 53 7.91 -1.12 0.09
N LEU A 54 7.74 0.19 0.21
CA LEU A 54 6.74 0.96 -0.55
C LEU A 54 6.91 0.77 -2.06
N PHE A 55 8.14 0.87 -2.55
CA PHE A 55 8.42 0.68 -3.97
C PHE A 55 8.14 -0.76 -4.44
N ILE A 56 8.59 -1.75 -3.69
CA ILE A 56 8.35 -3.18 -3.98
C ILE A 56 6.83 -3.46 -3.99
N LEU A 57 6.10 -2.97 -3.00
CA LEU A 57 4.66 -3.14 -2.86
C LEU A 57 3.90 -2.52 -4.05
N ALA A 58 4.25 -1.30 -4.44
CA ALA A 58 3.69 -0.63 -5.62
C ALA A 58 3.97 -1.42 -6.91
N PHE A 59 5.23 -1.86 -7.09
CA PHE A 59 5.65 -2.64 -8.24
C PHE A 59 4.89 -3.95 -8.38
N LEU A 60 4.86 -4.76 -7.32
CA LEU A 60 4.20 -6.06 -7.33
C LEU A 60 2.68 -5.93 -7.52
N THR A 61 2.05 -4.95 -6.88
CA THR A 61 0.61 -4.69 -7.02
C THR A 61 0.26 -4.31 -8.46
N ALA A 62 1.00 -3.36 -9.04
CA ALA A 62 0.75 -2.92 -10.40
C ALA A 62 1.01 -4.03 -11.43
N LYS A 63 2.11 -4.77 -11.29
CA LYS A 63 2.43 -5.90 -12.18
C LYS A 63 1.34 -6.97 -12.15
N ARG A 64 0.83 -7.30 -10.96
CA ARG A 64 -0.19 -8.33 -10.77
C ARG A 64 -1.54 -7.93 -11.36
N ILE A 65 -1.97 -6.68 -11.13
CA ILE A 65 -3.24 -6.17 -11.66
C ILE A 65 -3.16 -5.97 -13.17
N LYS A 66 -2.03 -5.49 -13.69
CA LYS A 66 -1.79 -5.39 -15.14
C LYS A 66 -1.96 -6.73 -15.85
N GLY A 67 -1.48 -7.81 -15.24
CA GLY A 67 -1.64 -9.16 -15.78
C GLY A 67 -3.05 -9.76 -15.64
N ALA A 68 -4.00 -9.04 -15.03
CA ALA A 68 -5.34 -9.54 -14.73
C ALA A 68 -6.41 -9.07 -15.72
N TYR A 69 -6.12 -8.10 -16.59
CA TYR A 69 -7.02 -7.62 -17.63
C TYR A 69 -6.40 -7.78 -19.01
N ILE A 70 -7.25 -7.92 -20.03
CA ILE A 70 -6.84 -8.05 -21.43
C ILE A 70 -6.93 -6.69 -22.10
N GLN A 71 -8.05 -5.99 -21.90
CA GLN A 71 -8.27 -4.65 -22.44
C GLN A 71 -8.13 -3.61 -21.32
N TYR A 72 -7.31 -2.58 -21.54
CA TYR A 72 -7.14 -1.52 -20.56
C TYR A 72 -8.44 -0.71 -20.36
N HIS A 73 -8.69 -0.35 -19.10
CA HIS A 73 -9.68 0.65 -18.71
C HIS A 73 -9.15 1.44 -17.51
N ILE A 74 -9.43 2.74 -17.44
CA ILE A 74 -8.90 3.64 -16.38
C ILE A 74 -9.27 3.21 -14.96
N LEU A 75 -10.41 2.53 -14.81
CA LEU A 75 -10.86 1.92 -13.56
C LEU A 75 -9.80 1.00 -12.97
N TYR A 76 -9.06 0.25 -13.80
CA TYR A 76 -8.04 -0.68 -13.31
C TYR A 76 -6.84 0.04 -12.71
N SER A 77 -6.45 1.20 -13.25
CA SER A 77 -5.43 2.05 -12.62
C SER A 77 -5.89 2.66 -11.31
N ILE A 78 -7.15 3.09 -11.22
CA ILE A 78 -7.74 3.58 -9.95
C ILE A 78 -7.76 2.45 -8.91
N LEU A 79 -8.20 1.25 -9.30
CA LEU A 79 -8.21 0.08 -8.43
C LEU A 79 -6.79 -0.32 -8.00
N THR A 80 -5.80 -0.20 -8.89
CA THR A 80 -4.40 -0.50 -8.54
C THR A 80 -3.89 0.43 -7.44
N VAL A 81 -4.17 1.73 -7.53
CA VAL A 81 -3.83 2.70 -6.47
C VAL A 81 -4.56 2.36 -5.17
N PHE A 82 -5.85 2.06 -5.24
CA PHE A 82 -6.63 1.65 -4.07
C PHE A 82 -6.03 0.41 -3.38
N PHE A 83 -5.71 -0.64 -4.15
CA PHE A 83 -5.12 -1.86 -3.60
C PHE A 83 -3.71 -1.64 -3.08
N PHE A 84 -2.94 -0.72 -3.66
CA PHE A 84 -1.65 -0.30 -3.11
C PHE A 84 -1.81 0.34 -1.71
N PHE A 85 -2.81 1.21 -1.51
CA PHE A 85 -3.07 1.82 -0.20
C PHE A 85 -3.51 0.76 0.82
N LEU A 86 -4.38 -0.15 0.40
CA LEU A 86 -4.82 -1.26 1.24
C LEU A 86 -3.66 -2.20 1.61
N ALA A 87 -2.75 -2.46 0.65
CA ALA A 87 -1.54 -3.24 0.87
C ALA A 87 -0.61 -2.57 1.89
N TYR A 88 -0.46 -1.25 1.81
CA TYR A 88 0.36 -0.48 2.75
C TYR A 88 -0.24 -0.55 4.15
N TYR A 89 -1.56 -0.40 4.28
CA TYR A 89 -2.26 -0.55 5.56
C TYR A 89 -2.00 -1.91 6.22
N PHE A 90 -2.12 -3.02 5.46
CA PHE A 90 -1.81 -4.36 5.99
C PHE A 90 -0.33 -4.54 6.30
N MET A 91 0.57 -3.97 5.50
CA MET A 91 2.02 -3.95 5.77
C MET A 91 2.30 -3.28 7.13
N SER A 92 1.71 -2.11 7.38
CA SER A 92 1.89 -1.37 8.62
C SER A 92 1.28 -2.08 9.82
N ILE A 93 0.08 -2.66 9.70
CA ILE A 93 -0.50 -3.51 10.77
C ILE A 93 0.45 -4.67 11.11
N THR A 94 0.99 -5.34 10.10
CA THR A 94 1.88 -6.49 10.30
C THR A 94 3.17 -6.07 11.00
N LEU A 95 3.76 -4.96 10.57
CA LEU A 95 4.96 -4.39 11.17
C LEU A 95 4.72 -4.03 12.64
N TYR A 96 3.77 -3.15 12.92
CA TYR A 96 3.55 -2.64 14.27
C TYR A 96 2.97 -3.71 15.21
N GLY A 97 2.09 -4.58 14.71
CA GLY A 97 1.57 -5.71 15.48
C GLY A 97 2.68 -6.70 15.85
N GLY A 98 3.61 -6.95 14.93
CA GLY A 98 4.79 -7.76 15.20
C GLY A 98 5.74 -7.10 16.19
N LEU A 99 6.00 -5.80 16.06
CA LEU A 99 6.83 -5.06 17.02
C LEU A 99 6.23 -5.06 18.42
N TYR A 100 4.91 -4.85 18.56
CA TYR A 100 4.23 -4.94 19.85
C TYR A 100 4.36 -6.32 20.48
N PHE A 101 4.14 -7.36 19.68
CA PHE A 101 4.29 -8.74 20.13
C PHE A 101 5.72 -9.04 20.61
N LEU A 102 6.73 -8.67 19.82
CA LEU A 102 8.15 -8.91 20.15
C LEU A 102 8.65 -8.04 21.32
N SER A 103 8.03 -6.88 21.54
CA SER A 103 8.37 -5.98 22.66
C SER A 103 7.63 -6.33 23.95
N GLY A 104 6.81 -7.38 23.95
CA GLY A 104 6.04 -7.80 25.13
C GLY A 104 4.87 -6.87 25.49
N ILE A 105 4.43 -6.01 24.56
CA ILE A 105 3.27 -5.15 24.75
C ILE A 105 2.01 -6.02 24.63
N THR A 106 1.33 -6.26 25.76
CA THR A 106 0.18 -7.17 25.83
C THR A 106 -1.15 -6.46 26.02
N GLU A 107 -1.15 -5.14 26.20
CA GLU A 107 -2.40 -4.41 26.38
C GLU A 107 -3.24 -4.44 25.11
N PHE A 108 -4.45 -4.99 25.22
CA PHE A 108 -5.39 -5.13 24.11
C PHE A 108 -5.69 -3.80 23.40
N ARG A 109 -5.68 -2.69 24.14
CA ARG A 109 -5.90 -1.34 23.61
C ARG A 109 -4.91 -0.98 22.50
N HIS A 110 -3.65 -1.38 22.62
CA HIS A 110 -2.64 -1.13 21.60
C HIS A 110 -2.94 -1.89 20.31
N TYR A 111 -3.33 -3.17 20.41
CA TYR A 111 -3.73 -3.95 19.23
C TYR A 111 -5.00 -3.41 18.55
N VAL A 112 -5.99 -2.97 19.32
CA VAL A 112 -7.21 -2.36 18.76
C VAL A 112 -6.86 -1.07 18.00
N SER A 113 -5.93 -0.26 18.51
CA SER A 113 -5.53 0.97 17.82
C SER A 113 -4.89 0.71 16.45
N LEU A 114 -4.24 -0.44 16.23
CA LEU A 114 -3.67 -0.79 14.93
C LEU A 114 -4.73 -0.93 13.82
N PHE A 115 -5.99 -1.19 14.17
CA PHE A 115 -7.05 -1.24 13.16
C PHE A 115 -7.52 0.15 12.72
N ASN A 116 -7.10 1.23 13.38
CA ASN A 116 -7.40 2.59 12.94
C ASN A 116 -6.54 2.98 11.73
N PRO A 117 -7.10 3.17 10.53
CA PRO A 117 -6.33 3.53 9.35
C PRO A 117 -5.65 4.90 9.48
N LEU A 118 -6.22 5.84 10.24
CA LEU A 118 -5.68 7.19 10.36
C LEU A 118 -4.27 7.21 10.97
N ILE A 119 -3.96 6.24 11.83
CA ILE A 119 -2.63 6.14 12.47
C ILE A 119 -1.57 5.76 11.42
N HIS A 120 -1.88 4.83 10.52
CA HIS A 120 -0.93 4.40 9.48
C HIS A 120 -0.76 5.44 8.38
N PHE A 121 -1.74 6.32 8.17
CA PHE A 121 -1.67 7.40 7.19
C PHE A 121 -1.37 8.76 7.82
N GLU A 122 -0.91 8.81 9.07
CA GLU A 122 -0.61 10.06 9.77
C GLU A 122 0.47 10.89 9.07
N PHE A 123 1.40 10.23 8.34
CA PHE A 123 2.44 10.89 7.54
C PHE A 123 1.88 11.84 6.47
N LEU A 124 0.61 11.65 6.06
CA LEU A 124 -0.09 12.52 5.11
C LEU A 124 -0.72 13.76 5.76
N ASN A 125 -0.80 13.82 7.09
CA ASN A 125 -1.49 14.89 7.80
C ASN A 125 -0.56 16.11 8.03
N PRO A 126 -0.82 17.27 7.38
CA PRO A 126 0.03 18.45 7.46
C PRO A 126 -0.03 19.16 8.82
N PHE A 127 -1.00 18.83 9.67
CA PHE A 127 -1.19 19.47 10.98
C PHE A 127 -0.42 18.77 12.10
N THR A 128 0.34 17.72 11.80
CA THR A 128 1.18 17.03 12.78
C THR A 128 2.52 17.73 12.96
N GLY A 129 3.06 17.74 14.17
CA GLY A 129 4.39 18.29 14.44
C GLY A 129 5.53 17.53 13.73
N TYR A 130 5.26 16.29 13.31
CA TYR A 130 6.19 15.43 12.57
C TYR A 130 6.15 15.66 11.04
N PHE A 131 5.19 16.43 10.51
CA PHE A 131 4.97 16.51 9.06
C PHE A 131 6.19 16.99 8.26
N PHE A 132 6.92 17.98 8.78
CA PHE A 132 8.12 18.52 8.14
C PHE A 132 9.42 17.81 8.53
N ALA A 133 9.34 16.72 9.31
CA ALA A 133 10.50 15.90 9.61
C ALA A 133 11.05 15.26 8.33
N VAL A 134 12.38 15.17 8.23
CA VAL A 134 13.06 14.63 7.03
C VAL A 134 12.56 13.22 6.70
N GLU A 135 12.41 12.38 7.72
CA GLU A 135 11.90 11.01 7.58
C GLU A 135 10.48 10.98 7.00
N ASN A 136 9.59 11.85 7.48
CA ASN A 136 8.22 12.00 6.97
C ASN A 136 8.19 12.47 5.51
N LEU A 137 9.04 13.44 5.16
CA LEU A 137 9.13 13.96 3.80
C LEU A 137 9.59 12.88 2.81
N PHE A 138 10.53 12.02 3.20
CA PHE A 138 10.91 10.87 2.40
C PHE A 138 9.77 9.85 2.29
N GLU A 139 9.08 9.53 3.39
CA GLU A 139 7.93 8.62 3.34
C GLU A 139 6.85 9.15 2.39
N LEU A 140 6.49 10.43 2.49
CA LEU A 140 5.53 11.10 1.62
C LEU A 140 6.00 11.06 0.15
N LEU A 141 7.27 11.36 -0.12
CA LEU A 141 7.84 11.31 -1.47
C LEU A 141 7.79 9.90 -2.07
N PHE A 142 8.22 8.88 -1.32
CA PHE A 142 8.20 7.49 -1.80
C PHE A 142 6.78 6.95 -1.93
N PHE A 143 5.86 7.37 -1.07
CA PHE A 143 4.45 7.02 -1.17
C PHE A 143 3.80 7.64 -2.43
N ILE A 144 4.11 8.91 -2.74
CA ILE A 144 3.67 9.57 -3.98
C ILE A 144 4.27 8.87 -5.20
N ILE A 145 5.58 8.57 -5.18
CA ILE A 145 6.24 7.83 -6.28
C ILE A 145 5.57 6.46 -6.47
N GLY A 146 5.32 5.72 -5.39
CA GLY A 146 4.62 4.43 -5.41
C GLY A 146 3.22 4.55 -5.99
N THR A 147 2.48 5.59 -5.61
CA THR A 147 1.13 5.88 -6.12
C THR A 147 1.14 6.18 -7.62
N ILE A 148 2.04 7.06 -8.07
CA ILE A 148 2.20 7.42 -9.49
C ILE A 148 2.64 6.19 -10.29
N TYR A 149 3.57 5.41 -9.75
CA TYR A 149 4.05 4.18 -10.38
C TYR A 149 2.90 3.18 -10.54
N ALA A 150 2.16 2.93 -9.46
CA ALA A 150 1.01 2.04 -9.45
C ALA A 150 0.00 2.42 -10.54
N TYR A 151 -0.38 3.70 -10.60
CA TYR A 151 -1.32 4.21 -11.59
C TYR A 151 -0.82 4.12 -13.05
N ARG A 152 0.46 4.51 -13.28
CA ARG A 152 1.03 4.55 -14.64
C ARG A 152 1.37 3.18 -15.17
N HIS A 153 1.80 2.25 -14.32
CA HIS A 153 2.21 0.93 -14.77
C HIS A 153 1.01 0.04 -15.11
N SER A 154 -0.12 0.23 -14.43
CA SER A 154 -1.40 -0.40 -14.79
C SER A 154 -2.17 0.33 -15.90
N LYS A 155 -1.57 1.37 -16.49
CA LYS A 155 -2.03 1.97 -17.74
C LYS A 155 -1.39 1.27 -18.94
#